data_AF-A0A2S2QZ27-F1
#
_entry.id   AF-A0A2S2QZ27-F1
#
_cell.length_a   1.000
_cell.length_b   1.000
_cell.length_c   1.000
_cell.angle_alpha   90.00
_cell.angle_beta   90.00
_cell.angle_gamma   90.00
#
_symmetry.space_group_name_H-M   'P 1'
#
loop_
_entity.id
_entity.type
_entity.pdbx_description
1 polymer ?
#
loop_
_entity_poly.entity_id
_entity_poly.type
_entity_poly.pdbx_seq_one_letter_code
_entity_poly.pdbx_strand_id
1 'polypeptide(L)'
;MSVSENAMADTSSDLDETPSIECFQNYTAPEVFIQGIAGIVNQEDVESMIIAQKEMLQRFEKTNEMLTNCNSLSMSHLKTTSQEIKKHTQILTELRKDLDSTFKRISTMKTKIMSQYPDLQKSISEAKKKELEQKPVESSSSGSASTASPYNSDTN
;
A
#
# COMPACT_ATOMS: atom_id res chain seq x y z
N MET A 1 -42.69 -48.72 -49.16
CA MET A 1 -41.95 -49.95 -49.52
C MET A 1 -40.85 -49.48 -50.46
N SER A 2 -39.56 -49.55 -50.17
CA SER A 2 -38.83 -50.57 -49.41
C SER A 2 -37.48 -49.98 -48.96
N VAL A 3 -36.97 -50.57 -47.89
CA VAL A 3 -35.70 -50.31 -47.20
C VAL A 3 -34.50 -50.40 -48.15
N SER A 4 -33.47 -49.56 -47.96
CA SER A 4 -32.08 -49.90 -48.29
C SER A 4 -31.13 -49.18 -47.36
N GLU A 5 -30.85 -49.91 -46.30
CA GLU A 5 -29.64 -50.01 -45.50
C GLU A 5 -28.37 -49.84 -46.36
N ASN A 6 -27.48 -48.92 -45.98
CA ASN A 6 -26.12 -48.91 -46.53
C ASN A 6 -25.13 -48.91 -45.36
N ALA A 7 -24.63 -50.12 -45.10
CA ALA A 7 -23.59 -50.43 -44.15
C ALA A 7 -22.20 -50.03 -44.69
N MET A 8 -21.33 -49.81 -43.71
CA MET A 8 -19.93 -49.46 -43.76
C MET A 8 -19.09 -50.52 -44.49
N ALA A 9 -18.19 -50.10 -45.37
CA ALA A 9 -17.03 -50.87 -45.82
C ALA A 9 -15.80 -49.96 -45.89
N ASP A 10 -14.96 -50.16 -44.88
CA ASP A 10 -13.58 -49.72 -44.70
C ASP A 10 -12.67 -50.21 -45.84
N THR A 11 -11.62 -49.46 -46.21
CA THR A 11 -10.27 -49.93 -46.65
C THR A 11 -9.38 -48.73 -47.05
N SER A 12 -8.53 -48.32 -46.11
CA SER A 12 -7.14 -47.84 -46.23
C SER A 12 -6.52 -47.47 -47.61
N SER A 13 -5.97 -46.26 -47.71
CA SER A 13 -4.62 -45.94 -48.25
C SER A 13 -4.25 -44.50 -47.83
N ASP A 14 -3.52 -44.33 -46.72
CA ASP A 14 -2.07 -44.04 -46.69
C ASP A 14 -1.75 -42.72 -47.43
N LEU A 15 -1.67 -41.57 -46.75
CA LEU A 15 -0.45 -41.09 -46.08
C LEU A 15 0.81 -41.44 -46.88
N ASP A 16 1.18 -40.58 -47.85
CA ASP A 16 2.58 -40.24 -48.19
C ASP A 16 2.59 -39.24 -49.37
N GLU A 17 2.25 -37.97 -49.12
CA GLU A 17 2.83 -36.89 -49.94
C GLU A 17 4.20 -36.53 -49.33
N THR A 18 5.19 -37.37 -49.60
CA THR A 18 6.58 -36.90 -49.56
C THR A 18 6.69 -35.74 -50.55
N PRO A 19 7.22 -34.56 -50.18
CA PRO A 19 7.44 -33.49 -51.14
C PRO A 19 8.34 -34.03 -52.24
N SER A 20 7.79 -34.14 -53.45
CA SER A 20 8.47 -34.76 -54.57
C SER A 20 9.79 -34.04 -54.86
N ILE A 21 10.83 -34.84 -55.06
CA ILE A 21 12.22 -34.44 -55.40
C ILE A 21 12.31 -33.52 -56.63
N GLU A 22 11.23 -33.35 -57.38
CA GLU A 22 11.15 -32.53 -58.58
C GLU A 22 11.26 -31.02 -58.31
N CYS A 23 11.08 -30.54 -57.08
CA CYS A 23 11.25 -29.11 -56.78
C CYS A 23 12.72 -28.63 -56.76
N PHE A 24 13.69 -29.56 -56.82
CA PHE A 24 15.13 -29.26 -56.76
C PHE A 24 15.88 -29.40 -58.10
N GLN A 25 15.19 -29.68 -59.21
CA GLN A 25 15.85 -29.98 -60.51
C GLN A 25 16.71 -28.84 -61.11
N ASN A 26 16.64 -27.62 -60.58
CA ASN A 26 17.40 -26.46 -61.08
C ASN A 26 18.40 -25.88 -60.07
N TYR A 27 18.62 -26.54 -58.93
CA TYR A 27 19.54 -26.07 -57.90
C TYR A 27 20.76 -26.98 -57.76
N THR A 28 21.94 -26.38 -57.74
CA THR A 28 23.18 -27.06 -57.39
C THR A 28 23.19 -27.41 -55.89
N ALA A 29 23.90 -28.48 -55.52
CA ALA A 29 24.00 -28.89 -54.12
C ALA A 29 24.42 -27.74 -53.15
N PRO A 30 25.32 -26.81 -53.52
CA PRO A 30 25.61 -25.63 -52.70
C PRO A 30 24.42 -24.68 -52.52
N GLU A 31 23.56 -24.49 -53.52
CA GLU A 31 22.38 -23.63 -53.43
C GLU A 31 21.35 -24.21 -52.46
N VAL A 32 21.12 -25.53 -52.52
CA VAL A 32 20.25 -26.23 -51.56
C VAL A 32 20.79 -26.14 -50.14
N PHE A 33 22.12 -26.25 -49.95
CA PHE A 33 22.76 -26.10 -48.65
C PHE A 33 22.62 -24.68 -48.09
N ILE A 34 22.86 -23.65 -48.91
CA ILE A 34 22.72 -22.24 -48.50
C ILE A 34 21.26 -21.93 -48.17
N GLN A 35 20.31 -22.42 -48.95
CA GLN A 35 18.88 -22.22 -48.70
C GLN A 35 18.41 -22.97 -47.45
N GLY A 36 18.95 -24.16 -47.20
CA GLY A 36 18.77 -24.89 -45.94
C GLY A 36 19.23 -24.05 -44.75
N ILE A 37 20.44 -23.49 -44.80
CA ILE A 37 20.97 -22.63 -43.73
C ILE A 37 20.16 -21.33 -43.58
N ALA A 38 19.75 -20.71 -44.69
CA ALA A 38 18.91 -19.52 -44.68
C ALA A 38 17.54 -19.76 -44.05
N GLY A 39 17.00 -20.98 -44.15
CA GLY A 39 15.73 -21.39 -43.56
C GLY A 39 15.81 -21.87 -42.11
N ILE A 40 17.00 -22.02 -41.51
CA ILE A 40 17.15 -22.49 -40.12
C ILE A 40 16.61 -21.48 -39.11
N VAL A 41 16.70 -20.19 -39.41
CA VAL A 41 16.22 -19.12 -38.53
C VAL A 41 14.81 -18.73 -38.95
N ASN A 42 13.84 -18.97 -38.07
CA ASN A 42 12.50 -18.45 -38.27
C ASN A 42 12.49 -16.95 -37.96
N GLN A 43 12.35 -16.14 -39.02
CA GLN A 43 12.31 -14.68 -38.91
C GLN A 43 11.11 -14.19 -38.08
N GLU A 44 9.98 -14.89 -38.10
CA GLU A 44 8.78 -14.56 -37.32
C GLU A 44 9.02 -14.73 -35.81
N ASP A 45 9.75 -15.79 -35.41
CA ASP A 45 10.09 -16.03 -34.00
C ASP A 45 11.08 -14.97 -33.49
N VAL A 46 12.04 -14.57 -34.34
CA VAL A 46 12.99 -13.49 -34.01
C VAL A 46 12.25 -12.17 -33.83
N GLU A 47 11.29 -11.84 -34.69
CA GLU A 47 10.48 -10.62 -34.58
C GLU A 47 9.59 -10.64 -33.33
N SER A 48 8.97 -11.78 -33.05
CA SER A 48 8.15 -11.99 -31.85
C SER A 48 8.98 -11.80 -30.56
N MET A 49 10.21 -12.34 -30.54
CA MET A 49 11.16 -12.13 -29.45
C MET A 49 11.52 -10.64 -29.28
N ILE A 50 11.79 -9.92 -30.37
CA ILE A 50 12.11 -8.49 -30.34
C ILE A 50 10.94 -7.69 -29.76
N ILE A 51 9.70 -8.01 -30.15
CA ILE A 51 8.50 -7.33 -29.64
C ILE A 51 8.37 -7.59 -28.13
N ALA A 52 8.46 -8.84 -27.69
CA ALA A 52 8.37 -9.19 -26.28
C ALA A 52 9.44 -8.46 -25.42
N GLN A 53 10.67 -8.39 -25.92
CA GLN A 53 11.76 -7.67 -25.25
C GLN A 53 11.50 -6.16 -25.17
N LYS A 54 10.98 -5.54 -26.23
CA LYS A 54 10.62 -4.11 -26.23
C LYS A 54 9.53 -3.80 -25.21
N GLU A 55 8.49 -4.63 -25.14
CA GLU A 55 7.45 -4.42 -24.13
C GLU A 55 7.98 -4.61 -22.70
N MET A 56 8.86 -5.59 -22.49
CA MET A 56 9.49 -5.81 -21.19
C MET A 56 10.34 -4.61 -20.77
N LEU A 57 11.12 -4.04 -21.71
CA LEU A 57 11.90 -2.84 -21.47
C LEU A 57 11.01 -1.65 -21.08
N GLN A 58 9.93 -1.40 -21.83
CA GLN A 58 9.00 -0.32 -21.52
C GLN A 58 8.33 -0.50 -20.16
N ARG A 59 7.97 -1.73 -19.79
CA ARG A 59 7.43 -2.04 -18.46
C ARG A 59 8.45 -1.73 -17.37
N PHE A 60 9.72 -2.11 -17.55
CA PHE A 60 10.78 -1.80 -16.59
C PHE A 60 11.03 -0.30 -16.43
N GLU A 61 11.09 0.43 -17.53
CA GLU A 61 11.27 1.89 -17.50
C GLU A 61 10.14 2.57 -16.72
N LYS A 62 8.88 2.22 -17.04
CA LYS A 62 7.71 2.76 -16.34
C LYS A 62 7.71 2.40 -14.86
N THR A 63 8.02 1.15 -14.51
CA THR A 63 8.07 0.72 -13.11
C THR A 63 9.19 1.43 -12.35
N ASN A 64 10.35 1.63 -12.98
CA ASN A 64 11.48 2.30 -12.35
C ASN A 64 11.21 3.79 -12.13
N GLU A 65 10.54 4.46 -13.07
CA GLU A 65 10.09 5.84 -12.90
C GLU A 65 9.07 5.96 -11.76
N MET A 66 8.05 5.09 -11.74
CA MET A 66 7.05 5.06 -10.67
C MET A 66 7.67 4.78 -9.30
N LEU A 67 8.65 3.87 -9.22
CA LEU A 67 9.37 3.57 -7.99
C LEU A 67 10.19 4.78 -7.52
N THR A 68 10.86 5.45 -8.45
CA THR A 68 11.64 6.66 -8.14
C THR A 68 10.73 7.78 -7.64
N ASN A 69 9.58 7.98 -8.27
CA ASN A 69 8.57 8.94 -7.81
C ASN A 69 8.02 8.58 -6.43
N CYS A 70 7.66 7.31 -6.20
CA CYS A 70 7.19 6.81 -4.92
C CYS A 70 8.21 7.04 -3.80
N ASN A 71 9.50 6.78 -4.06
CA ASN A 71 10.58 7.02 -3.11
C ASN A 71 10.72 8.51 -2.78
N SER A 72 10.66 9.39 -3.79
CA SER A 72 10.71 10.84 -3.59
C SER A 72 9.53 11.34 -2.77
N LEU A 73 8.32 10.90 -3.12
CA LEU A 73 7.08 11.25 -2.44
C LEU A 73 7.12 10.78 -0.98
N SER A 74 7.46 9.51 -0.76
CA SER A 74 7.58 8.91 0.57
C SER A 74 8.60 9.64 1.44
N MET A 75 9.76 10.03 0.87
CA MET A 75 10.77 10.80 1.58
C MET A 75 10.28 12.21 1.95
N SER A 76 9.56 12.88 1.05
CA SER A 76 8.97 14.21 1.30
C SER A 76 7.91 14.16 2.41
N HIS A 77 7.02 13.17 2.37
CA HIS A 77 6.03 12.95 3.43
C HIS A 77 6.70 12.67 4.77
N LEU A 78 7.66 11.74 4.81
CA LEU A 78 8.40 11.41 6.03
C LEU A 78 9.08 12.65 6.63
N LYS A 79 9.73 13.47 5.80
CA LYS A 79 10.39 14.71 6.24
C LYS A 79 9.40 15.67 6.87
N THR A 80 8.26 15.90 6.23
CA THR A 80 7.22 16.83 6.69
C THR A 80 6.60 16.35 8.00
N THR A 81 6.13 15.10 8.03
CA THR A 81 5.54 14.50 9.23
C THR A 81 6.54 14.40 10.38
N SER A 82 7.80 14.08 10.12
CA SER A 82 8.84 14.04 11.16
C SER A 82 9.09 15.42 11.79
N GLN A 83 9.10 16.49 10.98
CA GLN A 83 9.23 17.85 11.48
C GLN A 83 8.02 18.27 12.32
N GLU A 84 6.81 17.93 11.86
CA GLU A 84 5.57 18.24 12.57
C GLU A 84 5.47 17.51 13.92
N ILE A 85 5.80 16.22 13.95
CA ILE A 85 5.87 15.44 15.19
C ILE A 85 6.86 16.08 16.17
N LYS A 86 8.07 16.45 15.71
CA LYS A 86 9.07 17.12 16.57
C LYS A 86 8.53 18.42 17.16
N LYS A 87 7.86 19.24 16.35
CA LYS A 87 7.22 20.48 16.79
C LYS A 87 6.15 20.21 17.85
N HIS A 88 5.27 19.23 17.63
CA HIS A 88 4.25 18.86 18.61
C HIS A 88 4.84 18.34 19.92
N THR A 89 5.88 17.50 19.87
CA THR A 89 6.59 17.03 21.07
C THR A 89 7.22 18.20 21.84
N GLN A 90 7.78 19.18 21.14
CA GLN A 90 8.32 20.38 21.79
C GLN A 90 7.23 21.18 22.52
N ILE A 91 6.09 21.43 21.87
CA ILE A 91 4.95 22.12 22.48
C ILE A 91 4.45 21.38 23.72
N LEU A 92 4.31 20.05 23.66
CA LEU A 92 3.91 19.24 24.82
C LEU A 92 4.90 19.38 25.99
N THR A 93 6.20 19.46 25.67
CA THR A 93 7.25 19.66 26.67
C THR A 93 7.18 21.05 27.32
N GLU A 94 6.88 22.07 26.54
CA GLU A 94 6.67 23.45 27.02
C GLU A 94 5.42 23.55 27.90
N LEU A 95 4.29 23.01 27.45
CA LEU A 95 3.05 22.97 28.25
C LEU A 95 3.24 22.24 29.58
N ARG A 96 4.00 21.14 29.60
CA ARG A 96 4.36 20.45 30.84
C ARG A 96 5.13 21.36 31.79
N LYS A 97 6.12 22.12 31.29
CA LYS A 97 6.89 23.08 32.12
C LYS A 97 5.99 24.19 32.66
N ASP A 98 5.05 24.69 31.87
CA ASP A 98 4.11 25.73 32.28
C ASP A 98 3.16 25.23 33.38
N LEU A 99 2.67 24.00 33.26
CA LEU A 99 1.88 23.36 34.32
C LEU A 99 2.72 23.17 35.60
N ASP A 100 3.94 22.65 35.49
CA ASP A 100 4.86 22.49 36.64
C ASP A 100 5.11 23.83 37.35
N SER A 101 5.32 24.91 36.59
CA SER A 101 5.49 26.27 37.10
C SER A 101 4.23 26.78 37.80
N THR A 102 3.06 26.57 37.18
CA THR A 102 1.76 26.98 37.74
C THR A 102 1.48 26.26 39.06
N PHE A 103 1.69 24.93 39.12
CA PHE A 103 1.53 24.16 40.34
C PHE A 103 2.50 24.59 41.45
N LYS A 104 3.76 24.88 41.13
CA LYS A 104 4.73 25.42 42.10
C LYS A 104 4.31 26.78 42.65
N ARG A 105 3.80 27.68 41.81
CA ARG A 105 3.28 29.00 42.24
C ARG A 105 2.06 28.84 43.15
N ILE A 106 1.10 28.00 42.78
CA ILE A 106 -0.08 27.70 43.59
C ILE A 106 0.35 27.13 44.95
N SER A 107 1.27 26.16 44.96
CA SER A 107 1.80 25.56 46.19
C SER A 107 2.46 26.61 47.08
N THR A 108 3.28 27.49 46.51
CA THR A 108 3.93 28.60 47.24
C THR A 108 2.90 29.56 47.84
N MET A 109 1.88 29.94 47.07
CA MET A 109 0.80 30.81 47.58
C MET A 109 0.03 30.14 48.72
N LYS A 110 -0.28 28.85 48.57
CA LYS A 110 -0.94 28.06 49.62
C LYS A 110 -0.11 28.04 50.91
N THR A 111 1.18 27.77 50.83
CA THR A 111 2.09 27.78 51.99
C THR A 111 2.16 29.17 52.64
N LYS A 112 2.20 30.25 51.84
CA LYS A 112 2.16 31.62 52.38
C LYS A 112 0.86 31.93 53.11
N ILE A 113 -0.29 31.54 52.57
CA ILE A 113 -1.59 31.71 53.23
C ILE A 113 -1.63 30.92 54.54
N MET A 114 -1.17 29.67 54.53
CA MET A 114 -1.08 28.82 55.73
C MET A 114 -0.25 29.46 56.84
N SER A 115 0.88 30.07 56.48
CA SER A 115 1.80 30.68 57.45
C SER A 115 1.26 32.01 58.00
N GLN A 116 0.66 32.85 57.14
CA GLN A 116 0.28 34.21 57.51
C GLN A 116 -1.14 34.30 58.09
N TYR A 117 -2.02 33.36 57.73
CA TYR A 117 -3.45 33.41 58.08
C TYR A 117 -3.99 32.03 58.48
N PRO A 118 -3.59 31.49 59.65
CA PRO A 118 -4.01 30.15 60.10
C PRO A 118 -5.53 30.02 60.30
N ASP A 119 -6.25 31.10 60.62
CA ASP A 119 -7.70 31.07 60.80
C ASP A 119 -8.47 30.98 59.48
N LEU A 120 -7.97 31.63 58.42
CA LEU A 120 -8.49 31.47 57.05
C LEU A 120 -8.29 30.03 56.53
N GLN A 121 -7.19 29.39 56.91
CA GLN A 121 -6.96 27.98 56.58
C GLN A 121 -8.01 27.07 57.24
N LYS A 122 -8.35 27.29 58.50
CA LYS A 122 -9.38 26.51 59.22
C LYS A 122 -10.74 26.66 58.56
N SER A 123 -11.16 27.90 58.25
CA SER A 123 -12.45 28.15 57.59
C SER A 123 -12.54 27.53 56.20
N ILE A 124 -11.47 27.59 55.39
CA ILE A 124 -11.41 26.92 54.07
C ILE A 124 -11.50 25.39 54.22
N SER A 125 -10.85 24.82 55.23
CA SER A 125 -10.85 23.37 55.48
C SER A 125 -12.25 22.89 55.92
N GLU A 126 -12.91 23.65 56.79
CA GLU A 126 -14.29 23.39 57.21
C GLU A 126 -15.28 23.56 56.05
N ALA A 127 -15.10 24.56 55.19
CA ALA A 127 -15.91 24.76 53.99
C ALA A 127 -15.77 23.59 53.00
N LYS A 128 -14.53 23.13 52.74
CA LYS A 128 -14.30 21.93 51.92
C LYS A 128 -14.96 20.69 52.51
N LYS A 129 -14.85 20.49 53.83
CA LYS A 129 -15.48 19.34 54.49
C LYS A 129 -17.00 19.33 54.31
N LYS A 130 -17.64 20.50 54.46
CA LYS A 130 -19.09 20.66 54.23
C LYS A 130 -19.50 20.43 52.77
N GLU A 131 -18.67 20.84 51.80
CA GLU A 131 -18.91 20.61 50.37
C GLU A 131 -18.83 19.11 50.00
N LEU A 132 -17.86 18.39 50.57
CA LEU A 132 -17.73 16.94 50.39
C LEU A 132 -18.86 16.14 51.06
N GLU A 133 -19.41 16.62 52.18
CA GLU A 133 -20.57 16.02 52.84
C GLU A 133 -21.90 16.30 52.10
N GLN A 134 -21.93 17.24 51.15
CA GLN A 134 -23.14 17.64 50.41
C GLN A 134 -23.28 17.06 49.00
N LYS A 135 -22.29 16.32 48.46
CA LYS A 135 -22.43 15.66 47.15
C LYS A 135 -23.08 14.28 47.29
N PRO A 136 -24.31 14.03 46.77
CA PRO A 136 -24.83 12.67 46.63
C PRO A 136 -24.00 11.95 45.56
N VAL A 137 -23.68 10.69 45.81
CA VAL A 137 -23.06 9.78 44.83
C VAL A 137 -24.10 9.48 43.74
N GLU A 138 -24.20 10.34 42.73
CA GLU A 138 -24.78 9.93 41.44
C GLU A 138 -23.68 9.37 40.56
N SER A 139 -23.67 8.04 40.51
CA SER A 139 -23.00 7.23 39.50
C SER A 139 -23.60 7.57 38.13
N SER A 140 -22.96 8.46 37.39
CA SER A 140 -23.20 8.63 35.95
C SER A 140 -22.44 7.56 35.16
N SER A 141 -23.03 6.36 35.14
CA SER A 141 -22.84 5.39 34.07
C SER A 141 -23.53 5.91 32.80
N SER A 142 -22.86 6.75 32.02
CA SER A 142 -23.25 7.01 30.63
C SER A 142 -22.14 7.73 29.85
N GLY A 143 -21.36 6.95 29.11
CA GLY A 143 -20.54 7.42 27.99
C GLY A 143 -20.51 6.31 26.94
N SER A 144 -21.57 6.19 26.13
CA SER A 144 -21.67 6.70 24.75
C SER A 144 -20.71 6.05 23.77
N ALA A 145 -21.30 5.13 23.00
CA ALA A 145 -21.21 4.98 21.55
C ALA A 145 -19.82 5.19 20.88
N SER A 146 -19.15 4.07 20.59
CA SER A 146 -18.21 3.99 19.48
C SER A 146 -18.99 4.11 18.16
N THR A 147 -19.01 5.30 17.57
CA THR A 147 -19.31 5.45 16.14
C THR A 147 -18.07 5.03 15.35
N ALA A 148 -18.09 3.81 14.85
CA ALA A 148 -17.15 3.37 13.82
C ALA A 148 -17.40 4.22 12.56
N SER A 149 -16.43 5.07 12.21
CA SER A 149 -16.43 5.78 10.93
C SER A 149 -15.72 4.90 9.89
N PRO A 150 -16.34 4.56 8.74
CA PRO A 150 -15.67 3.80 7.70
C PRO A 150 -14.60 4.67 7.04
N TYR A 151 -13.37 4.17 7.00
CA TYR A 151 -12.30 4.71 6.17
C TYR A 151 -12.76 4.66 4.71
N ASN A 152 -12.99 5.82 4.09
CA ASN A 152 -13.26 5.92 2.67
C ASN A 152 -11.92 6.17 1.98
N SER A 153 -11.35 5.14 1.36
CA SER A 153 -10.15 5.23 0.55
C SER A 153 -10.55 5.33 -0.92
N ASP A 154 -10.93 6.52 -1.35
CA ASP A 154 -11.00 6.87 -2.77
C ASP A 154 -10.49 8.29 -2.93
N THR A 155 -9.18 8.44 -3.06
CA THR A 155 -8.57 9.59 -3.73
C THR A 155 -7.29 9.18 -4.44
N ASN A 156 -7.44 9.17 -5.77
CA ASN A 156 -6.46 9.34 -6.84
C ASN A 156 -5.65 8.14 -7.30
#